data_AF-A0A2P5FDB7-F1
#
_entry.id   AF-A0A2P5FDB7-F1
#
_cell.length_a   1.000
_cell.length_b   1.000
_cell.length_c   1.000
_cell.angle_alpha   90.00
_cell.angle_beta   90.00
_cell.angle_gamma   90.00
#
_symmetry.space_group_name_H-M   'P 1'
#
loop_
_entity.id
_entity.type
_entity.pdbx_description
1 polymer ?
#
loop_
_entity_poly.entity_id
_entity_poly.type
_entity_poly.pdbx_seq_one_letter_code
_entity_poly.pdbx_strand_id
1 'polypeptide(L)'
;MGATIWKFNGDSCQIEMVGVTTTPPKGSESSIGCDCTIENNTCHVVSIVLKGYSLPGMLPPQLDKLAYLKEIDFALNYLNGTIPREWASLQLTNISLLVNRLSGKIPEELGNITTLTYLSLEANQFSGVVPPELGRLTNLQTLMLSSNQLTGPLPMTFAKLRNITDFRINDNNFNGSIPDFIQNWKQLRRLELHASGLEGPIPSEISLLDKLTELRVSDIRGPEQNFPMLRNMTGLLRLILRNCNISGEIPLYIWTMKNLELLDVSFNKLVGEISETANLERIRFL
;
A
#
# COMPACT_ATOMS: atom_id res chain seq x y z
N MET A 1 8.95 -26.22 -9.58
CA MET A 1 9.70 -25.51 -8.51
C MET A 1 8.97 -25.70 -7.19
N GLY A 2 9.60 -25.44 -6.04
CA GLY A 2 8.91 -25.57 -4.76
C GLY A 2 9.74 -25.15 -3.56
N ALA A 3 9.05 -24.94 -2.45
CA ALA A 3 9.63 -24.96 -1.11
C ALA A 3 9.28 -26.29 -0.42
N THR A 4 9.63 -26.43 0.85
CA THR A 4 9.45 -27.69 1.60
C THR A 4 8.01 -28.21 1.64
N ILE A 5 7.02 -27.34 1.46
CA ILE A 5 5.59 -27.62 1.66
C ILE A 5 4.69 -27.09 0.53
N TRP A 6 5.29 -26.68 -0.59
CA TRP A 6 4.53 -26.43 -1.81
C TRP A 6 5.41 -26.72 -3.02
N LYS A 7 4.80 -27.32 -4.03
CA LYS A 7 5.46 -27.75 -5.25
C LYS A 7 4.48 -27.62 -6.39
N PHE A 8 4.97 -27.14 -7.51
CA PHE A 8 4.21 -27.07 -8.74
C PHE A 8 5.10 -27.45 -9.92
N ASN A 9 4.45 -27.99 -10.93
CA ASN A 9 5.06 -28.30 -12.20
C ASN A 9 5.07 -27.03 -13.07
N GLY A 10 6.24 -26.62 -13.55
CA GLY A 10 6.37 -25.42 -14.37
C GLY A 10 5.88 -25.59 -15.80
N ASP A 11 5.84 -26.83 -16.30
CA ASP A 11 5.46 -27.14 -17.68
C ASP A 11 3.95 -27.37 -17.79
N SER A 12 3.37 -28.12 -16.84
CA SER A 12 1.92 -28.38 -16.80
C SER A 12 1.13 -27.35 -16.01
N CYS A 13 1.82 -26.48 -15.25
CA CYS A 13 1.20 -25.43 -14.44
C CYS A 13 0.27 -25.97 -13.36
N GLN A 14 0.44 -27.24 -13.01
CA GLN A 14 -0.35 -27.88 -11.98
C GLN A 14 0.35 -27.76 -10.64
N ILE A 15 -0.42 -27.40 -9.62
CA ILE A 15 0.01 -27.50 -8.23
C ILE A 15 0.09 -28.98 -7.90
N GLU A 16 1.28 -29.45 -7.57
CA GLU A 16 1.52 -30.83 -7.12
C GLU A 16 1.25 -30.96 -5.62
N MET A 17 1.55 -29.90 -4.87
CA MET A 17 1.36 -29.84 -3.42
C MET A 17 1.29 -28.38 -2.98
N VAL A 18 0.42 -28.06 -2.03
CA VAL A 18 0.44 -26.78 -1.31
C VAL A 18 -0.12 -26.96 0.09
N GLY A 19 0.59 -26.41 1.07
CA GLY A 19 0.13 -26.34 2.44
C GLY A 19 0.75 -27.39 3.36
N VAL A 20 0.54 -27.18 4.65
CA VAL A 20 1.06 -28.04 5.72
C VAL A 20 0.11 -29.21 6.01
N THR A 21 -1.15 -29.08 5.61
CA THR A 21 -2.24 -30.05 5.84
C THR A 21 -2.84 -30.49 4.50
N THR A 22 -3.48 -31.67 4.48
CA THR A 22 -4.18 -32.19 3.29
C THR A 22 -5.44 -31.40 2.95
N THR A 23 -6.06 -30.79 3.95
CA THR A 23 -7.19 -29.87 3.80
C THR A 23 -6.73 -28.42 3.92
N PRO A 24 -6.96 -27.57 2.91
CA PRO A 24 -6.65 -26.14 2.98
C PRO A 24 -7.47 -25.43 4.07
N PRO A 25 -6.91 -24.40 4.74
CA PRO A 25 -7.69 -23.51 5.59
C PRO A 25 -8.86 -22.84 4.86
N LYS A 26 -9.86 -22.39 5.63
CA LYS A 26 -11.03 -21.70 5.06
C LYS A 26 -10.60 -20.36 4.46
N GLY A 27 -10.94 -20.14 3.19
CA GLY A 27 -10.61 -18.90 2.47
C GLY A 27 -9.22 -18.89 1.83
N SER A 28 -8.49 -20.01 1.86
CA SER A 28 -7.25 -20.15 1.10
C SER A 28 -7.52 -20.12 -0.40
N GLU A 29 -6.62 -19.51 -1.16
CA GLU A 29 -6.70 -19.39 -2.61
C GLU A 29 -5.36 -19.83 -3.21
N SER A 30 -5.40 -20.75 -4.17
CA SER A 30 -4.19 -21.15 -4.88
C SER A 30 -4.42 -21.28 -6.38
N SER A 31 -3.55 -20.67 -7.17
CA SER A 31 -3.53 -20.82 -8.61
C SER A 31 -2.10 -20.67 -9.15
N ILE A 32 -1.80 -21.42 -10.23
CA ILE A 32 -0.61 -21.23 -11.04
C ILE A 32 -1.11 -20.86 -12.44
N GLY A 33 -0.94 -19.60 -12.80
CA GLY A 33 -1.32 -19.09 -14.11
C GLY A 33 -0.24 -19.36 -15.14
N CYS A 34 -0.64 -19.77 -16.33
CA CYS A 34 0.28 -20.01 -17.44
C CYS A 34 -0.17 -19.39 -18.74
N ASP A 35 0.82 -19.00 -19.53
CA ASP A 35 0.66 -18.50 -20.88
C ASP A 35 1.39 -19.45 -21.84
N CYS A 36 0.62 -20.13 -22.68
CA CYS A 36 1.11 -21.07 -23.69
C CYS A 36 1.16 -20.44 -25.09
N THR A 37 0.97 -19.12 -25.19
CA THR A 37 0.94 -18.40 -26.47
C THR A 37 2.27 -17.75 -26.82
N ILE A 38 3.23 -17.73 -25.90
CA ILE A 38 4.47 -16.96 -26.03
C ILE A 38 5.47 -17.63 -26.99
N GLU A 39 5.68 -18.94 -26.87
CA GLU A 39 6.60 -19.72 -27.71
C GLU A 39 6.00 -21.07 -28.10
N ASN A 40 6.06 -21.42 -29.39
CA ASN A 40 5.67 -22.70 -30.02
C ASN A 40 5.26 -23.85 -29.07
N ASN A 41 4.01 -23.82 -28.58
CA ASN A 41 3.41 -24.86 -27.75
C ASN A 41 4.05 -25.10 -26.35
N THR A 42 4.91 -24.21 -25.85
CA THR A 42 5.42 -24.27 -24.48
C THR A 42 4.64 -23.33 -23.57
N CYS A 43 4.11 -23.87 -22.49
CA CYS A 43 3.45 -23.09 -21.44
C CYS A 43 4.49 -22.51 -20.48
N HIS A 44 4.35 -21.23 -20.17
CA HIS A 44 5.21 -20.55 -19.21
C HIS A 44 4.40 -20.05 -18.02
N VAL A 45 4.94 -20.22 -16.82
CA VAL A 45 4.33 -19.73 -15.59
C VAL A 45 4.40 -18.20 -15.54
N VAL A 46 3.24 -17.56 -15.48
CA VAL A 46 3.09 -16.11 -15.47
C VAL A 46 2.53 -15.57 -14.16
N SER A 47 1.85 -16.41 -13.37
CA SER A 47 1.26 -16.00 -12.09
C SER A 47 1.37 -17.14 -11.07
N ILE A 48 1.75 -16.82 -9.84
CA ILE A 48 1.76 -17.74 -8.71
C ILE A 48 0.97 -17.10 -7.57
N VAL A 49 -0.16 -17.69 -7.23
CA VAL A 49 -1.02 -17.28 -6.13
C VAL A 49 -1.09 -18.43 -5.13
N LEU A 50 -0.65 -18.22 -3.89
CA LEU A 50 -0.75 -19.18 -2.79
C LEU A 50 -1.10 -18.42 -1.49
N LYS A 51 -2.38 -18.07 -1.30
CA LYS A 51 -2.85 -17.26 -0.18
C LYS A 51 -3.46 -18.11 0.93
N GLY A 52 -3.19 -17.76 2.19
CA GLY A 52 -3.93 -18.33 3.31
C GLY A 52 -3.59 -19.79 3.64
N TYR A 53 -2.44 -20.32 3.21
CA TYR A 53 -2.07 -21.73 3.38
C TYR A 53 -1.22 -22.00 4.61
N SER A 54 -1.02 -20.99 5.47
CA SER A 54 -0.12 -21.10 6.62
C SER A 54 1.31 -21.51 6.24
N LEU A 55 1.77 -21.09 5.05
CA LEU A 55 3.08 -21.52 4.54
C LEU A 55 4.20 -20.97 5.43
N PRO A 56 5.09 -21.80 6.03
CA PRO A 56 6.28 -21.35 6.72
C PRO A 56 7.49 -21.31 5.77
N GLY A 57 8.63 -20.88 6.31
CA GLY A 57 9.89 -20.82 5.57
C GLY A 57 10.07 -19.53 4.80
N MET A 58 11.11 -19.49 3.97
CA MET A 58 11.54 -18.28 3.28
C MET A 58 10.99 -18.20 1.87
N LEU A 59 10.94 -16.98 1.34
CA LEU A 59 10.66 -16.72 -0.07
C LEU A 59 11.77 -17.35 -0.95
N PRO A 60 11.42 -18.12 -1.99
CA PRO A 60 12.41 -18.79 -2.82
C PRO A 60 13.11 -17.80 -3.78
N PRO A 61 14.44 -17.62 -3.70
CA PRO A 61 15.18 -16.80 -4.66
C PRO A 61 15.10 -17.37 -6.08
N GLN A 62 14.94 -18.70 -6.21
CA GLN A 62 14.98 -19.42 -7.49
C GLN A 62 13.78 -19.15 -8.41
N LEU A 63 12.79 -18.34 -7.99
CA LEU A 63 11.72 -17.89 -8.88
C LEU A 63 12.24 -17.00 -10.01
N ASP A 64 13.45 -16.45 -9.86
CA ASP A 64 14.19 -15.75 -10.91
C ASP A 64 14.34 -16.56 -12.21
N LYS A 65 14.33 -17.90 -12.13
CA LYS A 65 14.40 -18.77 -13.32
C LYS A 65 13.08 -18.85 -14.10
N LEU A 66 11.99 -18.30 -13.58
CA LEU A 66 10.70 -18.19 -14.29
C LEU A 66 10.65 -16.87 -15.05
N ALA A 67 11.34 -16.80 -16.18
CA ALA A 67 11.55 -15.54 -16.93
C ALA A 67 10.26 -14.79 -17.33
N TYR A 68 9.12 -15.49 -17.42
CA TYR A 68 7.82 -14.92 -17.80
C TYR A 68 6.91 -14.64 -16.60
N LEU A 69 7.37 -14.86 -15.37
CA LEU A 69 6.61 -14.61 -14.16
C LEU A 69 6.31 -13.10 -14.05
N LYS A 70 5.02 -12.78 -13.95
CA LYS A 70 4.50 -11.41 -13.84
C LYS A 70 3.86 -11.15 -12.48
N GLU A 71 3.27 -12.15 -11.87
CA GLU A 71 2.48 -11.99 -10.65
C GLU A 71 2.89 -12.97 -9.57
N ILE A 72 3.11 -12.46 -8.36
CA ILE A 72 3.34 -13.25 -7.15
C ILE A 72 2.37 -12.75 -6.08
N ASP A 73 1.54 -13.65 -5.56
CA ASP A 73 0.70 -13.37 -4.39
C ASP A 73 0.83 -14.49 -3.36
N PHE A 74 1.58 -14.20 -2.30
CA PHE A 74 1.79 -15.09 -1.15
C PHE A 74 1.15 -14.54 0.12
N ALA A 75 0.09 -13.75 -0.01
CA ALA A 75 -0.57 -13.12 1.13
C ALA A 75 -1.10 -14.12 2.17
N LEU A 76 -1.24 -13.67 3.42
CA LEU A 76 -1.89 -14.40 4.51
C LEU A 76 -1.19 -15.74 4.83
N ASN A 77 0.14 -15.73 4.95
CA ASN A 77 0.94 -16.90 5.30
C ASN A 77 1.85 -16.63 6.52
N TYR A 78 2.77 -17.56 6.81
CA TYR A 78 3.76 -17.43 7.88
C TYR A 78 5.19 -17.35 7.33
N LEU A 79 5.35 -16.83 6.11
CA LEU A 79 6.65 -16.75 5.44
C LEU A 79 7.56 -15.78 6.20
N ASN A 80 8.84 -16.12 6.32
CA ASN A 80 9.84 -15.37 7.07
C ASN A 80 11.09 -15.07 6.22
N GLY A 81 12.10 -14.45 6.84
CA GLY A 81 13.29 -13.99 6.13
C GLY A 81 13.03 -12.68 5.38
N THR A 82 13.78 -12.44 4.30
CA THR A 82 13.74 -11.20 3.51
C THR A 82 13.14 -11.44 2.13
N ILE A 83 12.84 -10.36 1.40
CA ILE A 83 12.52 -10.46 -0.03
C ILE A 83 13.83 -10.82 -0.78
N PRO A 84 13.82 -11.83 -1.67
CA PRO A 84 15.00 -12.17 -2.46
C PRO A 84 15.33 -11.07 -3.46
N ARG A 85 16.60 -10.62 -3.49
CA ARG A 85 17.07 -9.63 -4.46
C ARG A 85 17.08 -10.17 -5.88
N GLU A 86 17.13 -11.50 -6.03
CA GLU A 86 17.11 -12.21 -7.31
C GLU A 86 15.81 -11.92 -8.07
N TRP A 87 14.70 -11.63 -7.38
CA TRP A 87 13.44 -11.25 -8.03
C TRP A 87 13.56 -9.94 -8.84
N ALA A 88 14.59 -9.13 -8.60
CA ALA A 88 14.87 -7.92 -9.37
C ALA A 88 15.24 -8.18 -10.84
N SER A 89 15.58 -9.42 -11.21
CA SER A 89 15.82 -9.79 -12.62
C SER A 89 14.52 -10.08 -13.38
N LEU A 90 13.40 -10.26 -12.67
CA LEU A 90 12.09 -10.54 -13.27
C LEU A 90 11.41 -9.25 -13.72
N GLN A 91 10.44 -9.39 -14.63
CA GLN A 91 9.60 -8.29 -15.10
C GLN A 91 8.20 -8.36 -14.44
N LEU A 92 8.19 -8.42 -13.10
CA LEU A 92 6.94 -8.54 -12.33
C LEU A 92 6.10 -7.27 -12.47
N THR A 93 4.78 -7.46 -12.55
CA THR A 93 3.76 -6.40 -12.52
C THR A 93 3.09 -6.32 -11.14
N ASN A 94 2.99 -7.46 -10.44
CA ASN A 94 2.30 -7.56 -9.15
C ASN A 94 3.12 -8.37 -8.14
N ILE A 95 3.38 -7.77 -6.98
CA ILE A 95 3.91 -8.44 -5.79
C ILE A 95 2.99 -8.18 -4.61
N SER A 96 2.38 -9.23 -4.07
CA SER A 96 1.61 -9.21 -2.83
C SER A 96 2.21 -10.18 -1.81
N LEU A 97 2.73 -9.61 -0.71
CA LEU A 97 3.30 -10.32 0.43
C LEU A 97 2.57 -9.98 1.74
N LEU A 98 1.35 -9.43 1.61
CA LEU A 98 0.47 -8.98 2.69
C LEU A 98 0.35 -10.04 3.80
N VAL A 99 0.46 -9.62 5.07
CA VAL A 99 0.25 -10.49 6.25
C VAL A 99 1.14 -11.74 6.21
N ASN A 100 2.42 -11.52 6.53
CA ASN A 100 3.42 -12.57 6.70
C ASN A 100 4.31 -12.25 7.91
N ARG A 101 5.45 -12.93 8.04
CA ARG A 101 6.48 -12.69 9.06
C ARG A 101 7.80 -12.28 8.42
N LEU A 102 7.76 -11.63 7.25
CA LEU A 102 8.95 -11.16 6.56
C LEU A 102 9.58 -10.01 7.34
N SER A 103 10.91 -9.95 7.37
CA SER A 103 11.66 -9.01 8.20
C SER A 103 12.90 -8.51 7.47
N GLY A 104 13.72 -7.70 8.14
CA GLY A 104 14.88 -7.05 7.54
C GLY A 104 14.51 -5.80 6.73
N LYS A 105 15.42 -5.33 5.89
CA LYS A 105 15.20 -4.16 5.03
C LYS A 105 14.43 -4.55 3.77
N ILE A 106 13.67 -3.60 3.23
CA ILE A 106 13.17 -3.70 1.85
C ILE A 106 14.40 -3.63 0.92
N PRO A 107 14.64 -4.60 0.03
CA PRO A 107 15.79 -4.57 -0.89
C PRO A 107 15.69 -3.39 -1.86
N GLU A 108 16.79 -2.68 -2.08
CA GLU A 108 16.86 -1.58 -3.05
C GLU A 108 16.69 -2.06 -4.49
N GLU A 109 17.05 -3.31 -4.75
CA GLU A 109 16.97 -3.94 -6.07
C GLU A 109 15.53 -4.08 -6.57
N LEU A 110 14.52 -4.04 -5.68
CA LEU A 110 13.12 -3.96 -6.10
C LEU A 110 12.85 -2.74 -6.99
N GLY A 111 13.63 -1.67 -6.85
CA GLY A 111 13.58 -0.50 -7.73
C GLY A 111 13.97 -0.78 -9.19
N ASN A 112 14.54 -1.95 -9.50
CA ASN A 112 14.87 -2.35 -10.87
C ASN A 112 13.68 -2.99 -11.61
N ILE A 113 12.61 -3.39 -10.91
CA ILE A 113 11.43 -4.01 -11.50
C ILE A 113 10.48 -2.92 -12.01
N THR A 114 10.91 -2.16 -13.02
CA THR A 114 10.20 -0.95 -13.50
C THR A 114 8.82 -1.24 -14.10
N THR A 115 8.47 -2.51 -14.31
CA THR A 115 7.16 -3.00 -14.74
C THR A 115 6.12 -3.06 -13.62
N LEU A 116 6.52 -2.93 -12.35
CA LEU A 116 5.59 -3.03 -11.21
C LEU A 116 4.49 -1.98 -11.27
N THR A 117 3.26 -2.44 -11.12
CA THR A 117 2.06 -1.63 -10.94
C THR A 117 1.46 -1.78 -9.54
N TYR A 118 1.72 -2.92 -8.88
CA TYR A 118 1.22 -3.23 -7.54
C TYR A 118 2.32 -3.80 -6.65
N LEU A 119 2.54 -3.17 -5.50
CA LEU A 119 3.44 -3.66 -4.45
C LEU A 119 2.76 -3.56 -3.07
N SER A 120 2.45 -4.71 -2.47
CA SER A 120 1.95 -4.79 -1.10
C SER A 120 2.91 -5.58 -0.21
N LEU A 121 3.48 -4.88 0.77
CA LEU A 121 4.35 -5.41 1.83
C LEU A 121 3.70 -5.24 3.23
N GLU A 122 2.41 -4.92 3.25
CA GLU A 122 1.66 -4.60 4.46
C GLU A 122 1.62 -5.76 5.45
N ALA A 123 1.55 -5.43 6.75
CA ALA A 123 1.46 -6.38 7.86
C ALA A 123 2.60 -7.40 7.86
N ASN A 124 3.83 -6.89 7.95
CA ASN A 124 5.06 -7.67 8.08
C ASN A 124 5.93 -7.06 9.20
N GLN A 125 7.21 -7.41 9.23
CA GLN A 125 8.21 -6.96 10.20
C GLN A 125 9.38 -6.25 9.50
N PHE A 126 9.14 -5.62 8.33
CA PHE A 126 10.17 -4.87 7.61
C PHE A 126 10.62 -3.67 8.44
N SER A 127 11.92 -3.39 8.43
CA SER A 127 12.58 -2.37 9.24
C SER A 127 13.60 -1.58 8.43
N GLY A 128 14.14 -0.51 9.02
CA GLY A 128 15.03 0.42 8.32
C GLY A 128 14.26 1.42 7.46
N VAL A 129 14.95 2.05 6.51
CA VAL A 129 14.37 3.09 5.66
C VAL A 129 13.74 2.49 4.41
N VAL A 130 12.75 3.19 3.84
CA VAL A 130 12.22 2.87 2.52
C VAL A 130 13.28 3.24 1.46
N PRO A 131 13.71 2.31 0.59
CA PRO A 131 14.77 2.59 -0.39
C PRO A 131 14.35 3.68 -1.38
N PRO A 132 15.18 4.72 -1.61
CA PRO A 132 14.89 5.74 -2.62
C PRO A 132 14.81 5.17 -4.04
N GLU A 133 15.37 3.99 -4.30
CA GLU A 133 15.32 3.26 -5.57
C GLU A 133 13.89 2.89 -5.96
N LEU A 134 12.98 2.69 -5.01
CA LEU A 134 11.56 2.47 -5.30
C LEU A 134 10.93 3.66 -6.07
N GLY A 135 11.52 4.86 -5.99
CA GLY A 135 11.13 6.00 -6.81
C GLY A 135 11.39 5.83 -8.32
N ARG A 136 12.06 4.75 -8.76
CA ARG A 136 12.21 4.38 -10.18
C ARG A 136 10.97 3.66 -10.74
N LEU A 137 10.07 3.18 -9.88
CA LEU A 137 8.88 2.41 -10.26
C LEU A 137 7.77 3.32 -10.80
N THR A 138 8.02 4.03 -11.91
CA THR A 138 7.10 5.05 -12.43
C THR A 138 5.75 4.51 -12.89
N ASN A 139 5.62 3.20 -13.10
CA ASN A 139 4.36 2.53 -13.41
C ASN A 139 3.53 2.16 -12.17
N LEU A 140 4.09 2.34 -10.97
CA LEU A 140 3.45 1.91 -9.73
C LEU A 140 2.16 2.69 -9.49
N GLN A 141 1.08 1.94 -9.26
CA GLN A 141 -0.26 2.45 -8.97
C GLN A 141 -0.61 2.22 -7.50
N THR A 142 -0.21 1.09 -6.93
CA THR A 142 -0.50 0.75 -5.54
C THR A 142 0.78 0.46 -4.77
N LEU A 143 0.96 1.15 -3.65
CA LEU A 143 2.05 0.92 -2.70
C LEU A 143 1.50 0.86 -1.29
N MET A 144 1.52 -0.34 -0.69
CA MET A 144 1.07 -0.59 0.67
C MET A 144 2.23 -1.08 1.53
N LEU A 145 2.61 -0.28 2.52
CA LEU A 145 3.69 -0.55 3.47
C LEU A 145 3.20 -0.54 4.92
N SER A 146 1.90 -0.45 5.14
CA SER A 146 1.29 -0.32 6.48
C SER A 146 1.67 -1.47 7.41
N SER A 147 1.65 -1.20 8.72
CA SER A 147 1.89 -2.19 9.78
C SER A 147 3.24 -2.91 9.61
N ASN A 148 4.31 -2.12 9.65
CA ASN A 148 5.70 -2.57 9.65
C ASN A 148 6.49 -1.79 10.71
N GLN A 149 7.82 -1.89 10.70
CA GLN A 149 8.75 -1.17 11.58
C GLN A 149 9.64 -0.21 10.77
N LEU A 150 9.10 0.35 9.67
CA LEU A 150 9.85 1.23 8.77
C LEU A 150 10.11 2.58 9.45
N THR A 151 11.27 3.17 9.16
CA THR A 151 11.81 4.37 9.80
C THR A 151 12.34 5.37 8.79
N GLY A 152 12.74 6.55 9.26
CA GLY A 152 13.29 7.60 8.42
C GLY A 152 12.22 8.37 7.65
N PRO A 153 12.62 9.32 6.79
CA PRO A 153 11.70 10.13 6.00
C PRO A 153 11.22 9.36 4.76
N LEU A 154 10.08 9.80 4.21
CA LEU A 154 9.65 9.37 2.88
C LEU A 154 10.66 9.83 1.81
N PRO A 155 11.12 8.95 0.90
CA PRO A 155 12.12 9.33 -0.10
C PRO A 155 11.63 10.40 -1.06
N MET A 156 12.40 11.47 -1.27
CA MET A 156 12.08 12.52 -2.25
C MET A 156 11.95 11.99 -3.69
N THR A 157 12.56 10.85 -3.99
CA THR A 157 12.41 10.17 -5.28
C THR A 157 10.98 9.71 -5.55
N PHE A 158 10.13 9.59 -4.53
CA PHE A 158 8.71 9.25 -4.68
C PHE A 158 7.90 10.32 -5.42
N ALA A 159 8.45 11.54 -5.56
CA ALA A 159 7.94 12.57 -6.45
C ALA A 159 7.76 12.10 -7.91
N LYS A 160 8.48 11.05 -8.33
CA LYS A 160 8.42 10.45 -9.68
C LYS A 160 7.27 9.47 -9.87
N LEU A 161 6.63 8.99 -8.80
CA LEU A 161 5.58 7.97 -8.83
C LEU A 161 4.22 8.58 -9.24
N ARG A 162 4.15 9.13 -10.44
CA ARG A 162 2.99 9.92 -10.92
C ARG A 162 1.71 9.11 -11.15
N ASN A 163 1.83 7.78 -11.22
CA ASN A 163 0.72 6.87 -11.48
C ASN A 163 0.05 6.32 -10.20
N ILE A 164 0.54 6.70 -9.02
CA ILE A 164 0.00 6.21 -7.74
C ILE A 164 -1.48 6.60 -7.59
N THR A 165 -2.29 5.61 -7.25
CA THR A 165 -3.72 5.69 -6.97
C THR A 165 -4.05 5.31 -5.52
N ASP A 166 -3.25 4.44 -4.90
CA ASP A 166 -3.44 3.97 -3.52
C ASP A 166 -2.07 3.93 -2.80
N PHE A 167 -1.92 4.75 -1.76
CA PHE A 167 -0.69 4.84 -0.95
C PHE A 167 -1.03 4.74 0.53
N ARG A 168 -0.46 3.72 1.20
CA ARG A 168 -0.71 3.45 2.62
C ARG A 168 0.57 3.10 3.36
N ILE A 169 0.80 3.79 4.46
CA ILE A 169 2.00 3.61 5.30
C ILE A 169 1.66 3.63 6.79
N ASN A 170 0.42 3.31 7.15
CA ASN A 170 -0.07 3.38 8.52
C ASN A 170 0.80 2.53 9.46
N ASP A 171 0.75 2.80 10.76
CA ASP A 171 1.36 1.95 11.79
C ASP A 171 2.82 1.60 11.47
N ASN A 172 3.65 2.64 11.40
CA ASN A 172 5.09 2.54 11.18
C ASN A 172 5.82 3.56 12.08
N ASN A 173 7.13 3.66 11.95
CA ASN A 173 8.00 4.53 12.74
C ASN A 173 8.73 5.57 11.87
N PHE A 174 8.08 6.06 10.81
CA PHE A 174 8.61 7.13 9.97
C PHE A 174 8.87 8.40 10.78
N ASN A 175 9.61 9.34 10.20
CA ASN A 175 9.84 10.65 10.79
C ASN A 175 9.89 11.74 9.72
N GLY A 176 10.00 12.99 10.17
CA GLY A 176 9.97 14.16 9.30
C GLY A 176 8.56 14.48 8.81
N SER A 177 8.46 15.55 8.03
CA SER A 177 7.19 16.07 7.56
C SER A 177 6.57 15.21 6.46
N ILE A 178 5.25 15.28 6.30
CA ILE A 178 4.57 14.84 5.09
C ILE A 178 5.12 15.67 3.90
N PRO A 179 5.78 15.07 2.89
CA PRO A 179 6.44 15.84 1.84
C PRO A 179 5.47 16.56 0.89
N ASP A 180 5.88 17.72 0.39
CA ASP A 180 5.13 18.53 -0.57
C ASP A 180 4.97 17.84 -1.94
N PHE A 181 5.88 16.92 -2.30
CA PHE A 181 5.83 16.19 -3.57
C PHE A 181 4.56 15.37 -3.75
N ILE A 182 3.77 15.13 -2.70
CA ILE A 182 2.48 14.46 -2.82
C ILE A 182 1.59 15.14 -3.86
N GLN A 183 1.75 16.44 -4.10
CA GLN A 183 1.05 17.18 -5.17
C GLN A 183 1.23 16.57 -6.55
N ASN A 184 2.30 15.80 -6.79
CA ASN A 184 2.59 15.17 -8.07
C ASN A 184 1.72 13.93 -8.34
N TRP A 185 1.09 13.35 -7.30
CA TRP A 185 0.27 12.15 -7.40
C TRP A 185 -1.16 12.47 -7.85
N LYS A 186 -1.31 13.03 -9.06
CA LYS A 186 -2.61 13.47 -9.61
C LYS A 186 -3.63 12.36 -9.84
N GLN A 187 -3.21 11.10 -9.73
CA GLN A 187 -4.10 9.94 -9.84
C GLN A 187 -4.54 9.40 -8.48
N LEU A 188 -4.06 9.98 -7.37
CA LEU A 188 -4.28 9.46 -6.02
C LEU A 188 -5.76 9.49 -5.64
N ARG A 189 -6.26 8.34 -5.20
CA ARG A 189 -7.63 8.12 -4.73
C ARG A 189 -7.67 7.81 -3.24
N ARG A 190 -6.67 7.10 -2.74
CA ARG A 190 -6.56 6.71 -1.33
C ARG A 190 -5.19 7.08 -0.78
N LEU A 191 -5.20 7.85 0.31
CA LEU A 191 -4.02 8.23 1.08
C LEU A 191 -4.24 7.92 2.56
N GLU A 192 -3.45 7.01 3.11
CA GLU A 192 -3.52 6.64 4.53
C GLU A 192 -2.15 6.76 5.22
N LEU A 193 -2.08 7.67 6.20
CA LEU A 193 -0.88 8.05 6.95
C LEU A 193 -1.08 7.94 8.48
N HIS A 194 -2.12 7.26 8.95
CA HIS A 194 -2.46 7.15 10.38
C HIS A 194 -1.37 6.44 11.17
N ALA A 195 -0.96 7.02 12.30
CA ALA A 195 0.04 6.46 13.20
C ALA A 195 1.33 6.04 12.47
N SER A 196 1.70 6.76 11.41
CA SER A 196 2.88 6.47 10.59
C SER A 196 4.19 6.98 11.22
N GLY A 197 4.11 7.91 12.17
CA GLY A 197 5.25 8.63 12.74
C GLY A 197 5.61 9.93 12.01
N LEU A 198 4.96 10.22 10.87
CA LEU A 198 5.12 11.50 10.17
C LEU A 198 4.62 12.67 11.03
N GLU A 199 5.28 13.81 10.83
CA GLU A 199 5.02 15.05 11.51
C GLU A 199 4.23 16.01 10.62
N GLY A 200 3.39 16.81 11.26
CA GLY A 200 2.68 17.92 10.66
C GLY A 200 3.56 19.16 10.49
N PRO A 201 3.03 20.21 9.84
CA PRO A 201 1.64 20.32 9.37
C PRO A 201 1.33 19.43 8.16
N ILE A 202 0.04 19.23 7.90
CA ILE A 202 -0.43 18.68 6.62
C ILE A 202 -0.11 19.72 5.54
N PRO A 203 0.67 19.38 4.50
CA PRO A 203 1.09 20.33 3.48
C PRO A 203 -0.11 20.86 2.70
N SER A 204 -0.09 22.16 2.37
CA SER A 204 -1.20 22.82 1.66
C SER A 204 -1.39 22.24 0.25
N GLU A 205 -0.32 21.68 -0.32
CA GLU A 205 -0.24 20.91 -1.54
C GLU A 205 -1.25 19.76 -1.63
N ILE A 206 -1.73 19.25 -0.48
CA ILE A 206 -2.81 18.26 -0.44
C ILE A 206 -4.04 18.74 -1.23
N SER A 207 -4.30 20.06 -1.29
CA SER A 207 -5.43 20.65 -2.01
C SER A 207 -5.40 20.39 -3.53
N LEU A 208 -4.26 19.97 -4.06
CA LEU A 208 -4.03 19.70 -5.47
C LEU A 208 -4.34 18.25 -5.89
N LEU A 209 -4.89 17.44 -4.98
CA LEU A 209 -5.25 16.03 -5.17
C LEU A 209 -6.77 15.88 -5.33
N ASP A 210 -7.29 16.38 -6.45
CA ASP A 210 -8.72 16.47 -6.77
C ASP A 210 -9.42 15.10 -6.96
N LYS A 211 -8.66 14.03 -7.19
CA LYS A 211 -9.17 12.65 -7.33
C LYS A 211 -9.29 11.87 -6.02
N LEU A 212 -8.89 12.45 -4.89
CA LEU A 212 -8.97 11.77 -3.59
C LEU A 212 -10.42 11.43 -3.23
N THR A 213 -10.62 10.16 -2.89
CA THR A 213 -11.88 9.61 -2.37
C THR A 213 -11.75 9.25 -0.89
N GLU A 214 -10.54 8.89 -0.44
CA GLU A 214 -10.27 8.53 0.94
C GLU A 214 -8.98 9.20 1.41
N LEU A 215 -9.11 10.08 2.41
CA LEU A 215 -8.01 10.76 3.06
C LEU A 215 -8.03 10.43 4.55
N ARG A 216 -7.02 9.70 5.01
CA ARG A 216 -6.81 9.40 6.42
C ARG A 216 -5.43 9.86 6.85
N VAL A 217 -5.38 10.94 7.61
CA VAL A 217 -4.18 11.40 8.32
C VAL A 217 -4.54 11.44 9.79
N SER A 218 -3.81 10.72 10.63
CA SER A 218 -4.13 10.69 12.05
C SER A 218 -2.90 10.49 12.91
N ASP A 219 -2.97 11.03 14.13
CA ASP A 219 -1.93 10.88 15.15
C ASP A 219 -0.57 11.42 14.69
N ILE A 220 -0.58 12.57 14.01
CA ILE A 220 0.63 13.29 13.62
C ILE A 220 1.04 14.29 14.70
N ARG A 221 2.33 14.41 14.97
CA ARG A 221 2.89 15.42 15.88
C ARG A 221 3.26 16.67 15.10
N GLY A 222 3.19 17.86 15.69
CA GLY A 222 3.62 19.08 15.00
C GLY A 222 3.05 20.33 15.64
N PRO A 223 3.39 21.51 15.10
CA PRO A 223 2.78 22.76 15.53
C PRO A 223 1.27 22.76 15.26
N GLU A 224 0.58 23.71 15.88
CA GLU A 224 -0.83 23.93 15.61
C GLU A 224 -1.03 24.38 14.15
N GLN A 225 -2.10 23.91 13.52
CA GLN A 225 -2.40 24.19 12.11
C GLN A 225 -3.87 24.46 11.88
N ASN A 226 -4.18 25.17 10.81
CA ASN A 226 -5.57 25.36 10.37
C ASN A 226 -6.11 24.10 9.68
N PHE A 227 -7.43 24.03 9.54
CA PHE A 227 -8.07 23.00 8.73
C PHE A 227 -7.54 23.05 7.28
N PRO A 228 -7.08 21.91 6.70
CA PRO A 228 -6.49 21.92 5.36
C PRO A 228 -7.51 22.32 4.29
N MET A 229 -7.06 22.97 3.20
CA MET A 229 -7.93 23.37 2.11
C MET A 229 -8.30 22.15 1.24
N LEU A 230 -9.54 21.65 1.36
CA LEU A 230 -10.01 20.44 0.65
C LEU A 230 -11.14 20.73 -0.36
N ARG A 231 -11.45 22.01 -0.63
CA ARG A 231 -12.61 22.42 -1.44
C ARG A 231 -12.70 21.75 -2.82
N ASN A 232 -11.56 21.47 -3.45
CA ASN A 232 -11.50 20.89 -4.78
C ASN A 232 -11.69 19.36 -4.81
N MET A 233 -11.65 18.68 -3.65
CA MET A 233 -11.80 17.22 -3.54
C MET A 233 -13.28 16.82 -3.58
N THR A 234 -13.98 17.17 -4.66
CA THR A 234 -15.42 16.95 -4.79
C THR A 234 -15.85 15.48 -4.74
N GLY A 235 -14.92 14.55 -5.01
CA GLY A 235 -15.10 13.10 -4.91
C GLY A 235 -14.83 12.49 -3.53
N LEU A 236 -14.52 13.29 -2.51
CA LEU A 236 -14.11 12.79 -1.20
C LEU A 236 -15.28 12.08 -0.49
N LEU A 237 -15.09 10.80 -0.18
CA LEU A 237 -16.04 9.93 0.53
C LEU A 237 -15.73 9.87 2.02
N ARG A 238 -14.44 9.76 2.37
CA ARG A 238 -13.96 9.56 3.73
C ARG A 238 -12.87 10.56 4.06
N LEU A 239 -13.11 11.33 5.12
CA LEU A 239 -12.16 12.30 5.66
C LEU A 239 -11.91 11.99 7.13
N ILE A 240 -10.70 11.54 7.43
CA ILE A 240 -10.25 11.25 8.80
C ILE A 240 -9.00 12.10 9.04
N LEU A 241 -9.13 13.13 9.89
CA LEU A 241 -8.08 14.04 10.32
C LEU A 241 -7.92 14.02 11.85
N ARG A 242 -8.00 12.84 12.47
CA ARG A 242 -8.00 12.66 13.92
C ARG A 242 -6.64 12.99 14.55
N ASN A 243 -6.63 13.76 15.64
CA ASN A 243 -5.40 14.04 16.40
C ASN A 243 -4.27 14.62 15.54
N CYS A 244 -4.56 15.72 14.83
CA CYS A 244 -3.65 16.38 13.90
C CYS A 244 -3.25 17.79 14.35
N ASN A 245 -3.54 18.17 15.60
CA ASN A 245 -3.32 19.52 16.14
C ASN A 245 -3.98 20.63 15.30
N ILE A 246 -5.16 20.34 14.72
CA ILE A 246 -5.94 21.29 13.93
C ILE A 246 -6.73 22.20 14.87
N SER A 247 -6.73 23.51 14.63
CA SER A 247 -7.53 24.49 15.36
C SER A 247 -8.40 25.34 14.44
N GLY A 248 -9.25 26.19 15.05
CA GLY A 248 -10.23 27.00 14.35
C GLY A 248 -11.53 26.24 14.08
N GLU A 249 -12.29 26.70 13.09
CA GLU A 249 -13.58 26.12 12.73
C GLU A 249 -13.47 25.15 11.56
N ILE A 250 -14.41 24.20 11.47
CA ILE A 250 -14.56 23.35 10.28
C ILE A 250 -15.10 24.22 9.13
N PRO A 251 -14.39 24.32 7.99
CA PRO A 251 -14.83 25.18 6.89
C PRO A 251 -16.22 24.81 6.34
N LEU A 252 -17.05 25.82 6.05
CA LEU A 252 -18.45 25.62 5.62
C LEU A 252 -18.60 24.68 4.43
N TYR A 253 -17.63 24.67 3.50
CA TYR A 253 -17.71 23.82 2.33
C TYR A 253 -17.71 22.32 2.67
N ILE A 254 -17.14 21.90 3.80
CA ILE A 254 -17.11 20.50 4.26
C ILE A 254 -18.54 19.98 4.44
N TRP A 255 -19.42 20.77 5.05
CA TRP A 255 -20.83 20.42 5.28
C TRP A 255 -21.63 20.26 3.98
N THR A 256 -21.19 20.92 2.91
CA THR A 256 -21.84 20.90 1.58
C THR A 256 -21.24 19.88 0.60
N MET A 257 -20.17 19.16 0.97
CA MET A 257 -19.55 18.17 0.08
C MET A 257 -20.54 17.04 -0.20
N LYS A 258 -20.89 16.81 -1.48
CA LYS A 258 -21.99 15.90 -1.85
C LYS A 258 -21.70 14.40 -1.68
N ASN A 259 -20.43 14.03 -1.66
CA ASN A 259 -19.99 12.64 -1.58
C ASN A 259 -19.48 12.25 -0.19
N LEU A 260 -19.32 13.21 0.72
CA LEU A 260 -18.74 12.92 2.03
C LEU A 260 -19.70 12.08 2.89
N GLU A 261 -19.25 10.88 3.23
CA GLU A 261 -19.99 9.86 4.00
C GLU A 261 -19.43 9.68 5.41
N LEU A 262 -18.13 9.90 5.60
CA LEU A 262 -17.46 9.73 6.89
C LEU A 262 -16.58 10.95 7.18
N LEU A 263 -16.81 11.56 8.34
CA LEU A 263 -15.99 12.65 8.87
C LEU A 263 -15.55 12.33 10.29
N ASP A 264 -14.25 12.17 10.49
CA ASP A 264 -13.63 12.08 11.81
C ASP A 264 -12.57 13.18 11.92
N VAL A 265 -12.84 14.14 12.79
CA VAL A 265 -11.93 15.25 13.12
C VAL A 265 -11.69 15.31 14.63
N SER A 266 -11.90 14.18 15.32
CA SER A 266 -11.79 14.05 16.76
C SER A 266 -10.36 14.32 17.24
N PHE A 267 -10.22 14.64 18.53
CA PHE A 267 -8.93 14.94 19.17
C PHE A 267 -8.15 16.11 18.53
N ASN A 268 -8.85 17.06 17.94
CA ASN A 268 -8.32 18.35 17.51
C ASN A 268 -8.79 19.48 18.44
N LYS A 269 -8.33 20.71 18.20
CA LYS A 269 -8.72 21.94 18.93
C LYS A 269 -9.76 22.73 18.15
N LEU A 270 -10.69 22.02 17.50
CA LEU A 270 -11.73 22.63 16.69
C LEU A 270 -12.79 23.30 17.59
N VAL A 271 -13.28 24.44 17.13
CA VAL A 271 -14.36 25.22 17.76
C VAL A 271 -15.47 25.50 16.75
N GLY A 272 -16.54 26.13 17.20
CA GLY A 272 -17.69 26.48 16.36
C GLY A 272 -18.81 25.44 16.40
N GLU A 273 -19.82 25.66 15.56
CA GLU A 273 -21.02 24.84 15.49
C GLU A 273 -21.08 24.05 14.18
N ILE A 274 -21.86 22.97 14.19
CA ILE A 274 -22.21 22.24 12.97
C ILE A 274 -23.15 23.15 12.16
N SER A 275 -22.81 23.40 10.89
CA SER A 275 -23.63 24.25 10.02
C SER A 275 -25.04 23.67 9.84
N GLU A 276 -26.06 24.53 9.84
CA GLU A 276 -27.45 24.16 9.47
C GLU A 276 -27.56 23.55 8.07
N THR A 277 -26.57 23.80 7.20
CA THR A 277 -26.50 23.22 5.85
C THR A 277 -25.97 21.78 5.82
N ALA A 278 -25.53 21.23 6.97
CA ALA A 278 -25.01 19.89 7.06
C ALA A 278 -26.10 18.85 6.85
N ASN A 279 -25.87 17.92 5.92
CA ASN A 279 -26.72 16.75 5.76
C ASN A 279 -26.30 15.64 6.76
N LEU A 280 -26.85 15.72 7.97
CA LEU A 280 -26.51 14.83 9.09
C LEU A 280 -27.07 13.41 8.95
N GLU A 281 -28.01 13.17 8.04
CA GLU A 281 -28.49 11.81 7.74
C GLU A 281 -27.46 11.01 6.92
N ARG A 282 -26.59 11.71 6.20
CA ARG A 282 -25.59 11.09 5.33
C ARG A 282 -24.22 10.96 5.99
N ILE A 283 -23.76 11.99 6.69
CA ILE A 283 -22.41 12.02 7.26
C ILE A 283 -22.40 11.22 8.57
N ARG A 284 -21.60 10.16 8.60
CA ARG A 284 -21.27 9.44 9.83
C ARG A 284 -20.09 10.11 10.52
N PHE A 285 -20.25 10.35 11.81
CA PHE A 285 -19.21 10.87 12.68
C PHE A 285 -18.61 9.71 13.49
N LEU A 286 -17.29 9.71 13.66
CA LEU A 286 -16.55 8.80 14.53
C LEU A 286 -15.80 9.60 15.61
#